data_AF-A0A7V4WCJ2-F1
#
_entry.id   AF-A0A7V4WCJ2-F1
#
_cell.length_a   1.000
_cell.length_b   1.000
_cell.length_c   1.000
_cell.angle_alpha   90.00
_cell.angle_beta   90.00
_cell.angle_gamma   90.00
#
_symmetry.space_group_name_H-M   'P 1'
#
loop_
_entity.id
_entity.type
_entity.pdbx_description
1 polymer ?
#
loop_
_entity_poly.entity_id
_entity_poly.type
_entity_poly.pdbx_seq_one_letter_code
_entity_poly.pdbx_strand_id
1 'polypeptide(L)'
;MKLQTRKTQWSPTKEFLPLIFGKALEEELEEKEIKKLELFEKGLANELHKEDSLSQAVTKIVKMAIAAEYGPSLVAAPGSQRMIETISRAILSDAQLRKQAIMIVDRFAHE
;
A
#
# COMPACT_ATOMS: atom_id res chain seq x y z
N MET A 1 -30.51 0.59 -13.70
CA MET A 1 -29.33 -0.05 -14.32
C MET A 1 -28.54 -0.76 -13.23
N LYS A 2 -28.39 -2.08 -13.28
CA LYS A 2 -27.44 -2.79 -12.41
C LYS A 2 -26.05 -2.60 -13.01
N LEU A 3 -25.15 -1.91 -12.31
CA LEU A 3 -23.74 -1.84 -12.67
C LEU A 3 -23.18 -3.26 -12.58
N GLN A 4 -23.01 -3.92 -13.72
CA GLN A 4 -22.23 -5.15 -13.78
C GLN A 4 -20.78 -4.78 -13.52
N THR A 5 -20.29 -5.02 -12.30
CA THR A 5 -18.88 -4.92 -11.98
C THR A 5 -18.14 -5.98 -12.80
N ARG A 6 -17.35 -5.53 -13.78
CA ARG A 6 -16.42 -6.40 -14.51
C ARG A 6 -15.34 -6.81 -13.53
N LYS A 7 -15.34 -8.11 -13.23
CA LYS A 7 -14.29 -8.74 -12.44
C LYS A 7 -13.14 -9.08 -13.37
N THR A 8 -11.93 -8.74 -12.94
CA THR A 8 -10.71 -8.95 -13.71
C THR A 8 -9.70 -9.65 -12.82
N GLN A 9 -8.93 -10.58 -13.40
CA GLN A 9 -7.86 -11.23 -12.66
C GLN A 9 -6.74 -10.21 -12.43
N TRP A 10 -6.39 -9.99 -11.16
CA TRP A 10 -5.28 -9.13 -10.80
C TRP A 10 -3.97 -9.91 -10.87
N SER A 11 -2.99 -9.38 -11.59
CA SER A 11 -1.61 -9.88 -11.55
C SER A 11 -0.72 -8.82 -10.89
N PRO A 12 -0.10 -9.10 -9.73
CA PRO A 12 0.80 -8.15 -9.10
C PRO A 12 1.98 -7.85 -10.01
N THR A 13 2.42 -6.59 -10.05
CA THR A 13 3.65 -6.22 -10.78
C THR A 13 4.91 -6.78 -10.10
N LYS A 14 4.78 -7.24 -8.85
CA LYS A 14 5.85 -7.86 -8.05
C LYS A 14 5.30 -9.10 -7.31
N GLU A 15 5.88 -10.27 -7.57
CA GLU A 15 5.42 -11.61 -7.14
C GLU A 15 5.06 -11.80 -5.64
N PHE A 16 5.51 -10.92 -4.73
CA PHE A 16 5.39 -11.10 -3.28
C PHE A 16 4.19 -10.42 -2.62
N LEU A 17 3.47 -9.54 -3.31
CA LEU A 17 2.30 -8.85 -2.75
C LEU A 17 1.15 -9.80 -2.34
N PRO A 18 0.86 -10.90 -3.07
CA PRO A 18 -0.12 -11.90 -2.62
C PRO A 18 0.22 -12.50 -1.25
N LEU A 19 1.52 -12.72 -0.97
CA LEU A 19 2.01 -13.25 0.31
C LEU A 19 1.86 -12.24 1.45
N ILE A 20 1.93 -10.93 1.15
CA ILE A 20 1.77 -9.85 2.12
C ILE A 20 0.29 -9.62 2.45
N PHE A 21 -0.59 -9.67 1.44
CA PHE A 21 -2.03 -9.45 1.61
C PHE A 21 -2.81 -10.70 2.03
N GLY A 22 -2.17 -11.88 2.09
CA GLY A 22 -2.82 -13.14 2.46
C GLY A 22 -3.87 -13.62 1.45
N LYS A 23 -3.94 -12.99 0.27
CA LYS A 23 -4.87 -13.34 -0.80
C LYS A 23 -4.21 -14.34 -1.72
N ALA A 24 -4.86 -15.49 -1.91
CA ALA A 24 -4.47 -16.42 -2.96
C ALA A 24 -4.52 -15.69 -4.32
N LEU A 25 -3.58 -16.03 -5.21
CA LEU A 25 -3.31 -15.44 -6.54
C LEU A 25 -4.51 -15.39 -7.53
N GLU A 26 -5.71 -15.76 -7.08
CA GLU A 26 -6.90 -16.01 -7.91
C GLU A 26 -8.18 -15.36 -7.35
N GLU A 27 -8.08 -14.38 -6.44
CA GLU A 27 -9.27 -13.60 -6.09
C GLU A 27 -9.68 -12.71 -7.27
N GLU A 28 -10.87 -12.94 -7.82
CA GLU A 28 -11.50 -12.02 -8.76
C GLU A 28 -11.76 -10.66 -8.08
N LEU A 29 -10.86 -9.69 -8.31
CA LEU A 29 -11.01 -8.33 -7.80
C LEU A 29 -11.86 -7.49 -8.76
N GLU A 30 -12.56 -6.49 -8.20
CA GLU A 30 -13.21 -5.49 -9.03
C GLU A 30 -12.16 -4.59 -9.69
N GLU A 31 -12.40 -4.12 -10.93
CA GLU A 31 -11.49 -3.23 -11.66
C GLU A 31 -11.04 -2.00 -10.85
N LYS A 32 -11.92 -1.49 -9.99
CA LYS A 32 -11.63 -0.36 -9.10
C LYS A 32 -10.55 -0.70 -8.05
N GLU A 33 -10.54 -1.92 -7.54
CA GLU A 33 -9.58 -2.39 -6.52
C GLU A 33 -8.21 -2.62 -7.16
N ILE A 34 -8.19 -3.16 -8.39
CA ILE A 34 -6.98 -3.31 -9.19
C ILE A 34 -6.30 -1.95 -9.40
N LYS A 35 -7.05 -0.93 -9.83
CA LYS A 35 -6.50 0.42 -10.03
C LYS A 35 -5.89 1.00 -8.76
N LYS A 36 -6.50 0.74 -7.60
CA LYS A 36 -5.95 1.18 -6.30
C LYS A 36 -4.64 0.48 -5.99
N LEU A 37 -4.56 -0.84 -6.19
CA LEU A 37 -3.33 -1.60 -6.00
C LEU A 37 -2.22 -1.13 -6.94
N GLU A 38 -2.53 -0.89 -8.21
CA GLU A 38 -1.55 -0.35 -9.18
C GLU A 38 -1.04 1.04 -8.78
N LEU A 39 -1.93 1.93 -8.33
CA LEU A 39 -1.55 3.26 -7.83
C LEU A 39 -0.65 3.16 -6.60
N PHE A 40 -1.00 2.26 -5.68
CA PHE A 40 -0.20 2.00 -4.48
C PHE A 40 1.20 1.52 -4.84
N GLU A 41 1.32 0.49 -5.69
CA GLU A 41 2.60 -0.07 -6.12
C GLU A 41 3.49 0.96 -6.82
N LYS A 42 2.91 1.76 -7.74
CA LYS A 42 3.65 2.83 -8.42
C LYS A 42 4.11 3.91 -7.44
N GLY A 43 3.26 4.27 -6.47
CA GLY A 43 3.62 5.22 -5.43
C GLY A 43 4.78 4.72 -4.57
N LEU A 44 4.72 3.46 -4.12
CA LEU A 44 5.81 2.85 -3.35
C LEU A 44 7.13 2.83 -4.11
N ALA A 45 7.10 2.45 -5.40
CA ALA A 45 8.29 2.38 -6.23
C ALA A 45 8.96 3.76 -6.44
N ASN A 46 8.21 4.85 -6.36
CA ASN A 46 8.74 6.21 -6.53
C ASN A 46 9.20 6.84 -5.22
N GLU A 47 8.58 6.48 -4.09
CA GLU A 47 8.76 7.19 -2.82
C GLU A 47 9.70 6.47 -1.84
N LEU A 48 9.83 5.14 -1.92
CA LEU A 48 10.68 4.38 -0.99
C LEU A 48 12.13 4.36 -1.45
N HIS A 49 13.04 4.76 -0.56
CA HIS A 49 14.49 4.75 -0.81
C HIS A 49 15.21 3.86 0.20
N LYS A 50 16.36 3.29 -0.20
CA LYS A 50 17.17 2.40 0.67
C LYS A 50 17.68 3.09 1.94
N GLU A 51 17.83 4.40 1.90
CA GLU A 51 18.28 5.24 3.01
C GLU A 51 17.17 5.62 3.99
N ASP A 52 15.90 5.33 3.67
CA ASP A 52 14.81 5.57 4.59
C ASP A 52 14.99 4.72 5.86
N SER A 53 14.89 5.36 7.03
CA SER A 53 14.68 4.61 8.26
C SER A 53 13.36 3.85 8.17
N LEU A 54 13.24 2.73 8.90
CA LEU A 54 12.01 1.94 8.92
C LEU A 54 10.76 2.78 9.27
N SER A 55 10.91 3.78 10.15
CA SER A 55 9.82 4.69 10.51
C SER A 55 9.39 5.60 9.35
N GLN A 56 10.36 6.15 8.61
CA GLN A 56 10.10 6.94 7.41
C GLN A 56 9.43 6.10 6.33
N ALA A 57 9.97 4.91 6.08
CA ALA A 57 9.46 3.99 5.08
C ALA A 57 8.02 3.55 5.39
N VAL A 58 7.71 3.17 6.64
CA VAL A 58 6.34 2.85 7.07
C VAL A 58 5.41 4.05 6.88
N THR A 59 5.87 5.26 7.21
CA THR A 59 5.07 6.47 7.01
C THR A 59 4.76 6.71 5.53
N LYS A 60 5.72 6.49 4.63
CA LYS A 60 5.50 6.58 3.18
C LYS A 60 4.54 5.50 2.68
N ILE A 61 4.67 4.26 3.16
CA ILE A 61 3.74 3.17 2.87
C ILE A 61 2.30 3.58 3.24
N VAL A 62 2.09 4.09 4.45
CA VAL A 62 0.76 4.53 4.93
C VAL A 62 0.21 5.68 4.08
N LYS A 63 1.04 6.67 3.74
CA LYS A 63 0.64 7.78 2.87
C LYS A 63 0.18 7.28 1.50
N MET A 64 0.94 6.37 0.88
CA MET A 64 0.59 5.81 -0.43
C MET A 64 -0.69 4.96 -0.37
N ALA A 65 -0.89 4.18 0.69
CA ALA A 65 -2.11 3.40 0.88
C ALA A 65 -3.34 4.31 0.98
N ILE A 66 -3.26 5.39 1.77
CA ILE A 66 -4.34 6.37 1.91
C ILE A 66 -4.58 7.10 0.60
N ALA A 67 -3.53 7.50 -0.12
CA ALA A 67 -3.67 8.16 -1.42
C ALA A 67 -4.32 7.26 -2.47
N ALA A 68 -3.99 5.97 -2.49
CA ALA A 68 -4.61 5.00 -3.38
C ALA A 68 -6.08 4.77 -3.02
N GLU A 69 -6.41 4.67 -1.73
CA GLU A 69 -7.77 4.34 -1.28
C GLU A 69 -8.75 5.51 -1.38
N TYR A 70 -8.30 6.72 -1.01
CA TYR A 70 -9.16 7.89 -0.83
C TYR A 70 -8.75 9.10 -1.68
N GLY A 71 -7.65 9.00 -2.42
CA GLY A 71 -7.10 10.07 -3.24
C GLY A 71 -6.04 10.92 -2.52
N PRO A 72 -5.16 11.60 -3.29
CA PRO A 72 -4.04 12.38 -2.74
C PRO A 72 -4.49 13.60 -1.93
N SER A 73 -5.69 14.13 -2.19
CA SER A 73 -6.27 15.25 -1.45
C SER A 73 -6.46 14.94 0.04
N LEU A 74 -6.80 13.68 0.39
CA LEU A 74 -6.93 13.28 1.79
C LEU A 74 -5.58 13.28 2.49
N VAL A 75 -4.51 12.84 1.83
CA VAL A 75 -3.15 12.85 2.39
C VAL A 75 -2.67 14.28 2.64
N ALA A 76 -3.01 15.22 1.76
CA ALA A 76 -2.65 16.63 1.91
C ALA A 76 -3.49 17.39 2.95
N ALA A 77 -4.60 16.83 3.43
CA ALA A 77 -5.47 17.49 4.39
C ALA A 77 -4.79 17.65 5.76
N PRO A 78 -4.89 18.81 6.44
CA PRO A 78 -4.22 19.03 7.74
C PRO A 78 -4.57 18.00 8.83
N GLY A 79 -5.79 17.44 8.80
CA GLY A 79 -6.23 16.43 9.76
C GLY A 79 -5.69 15.02 9.51
N SER A 80 -5.11 14.75 8.34
CA SER A 80 -4.66 13.40 7.95
C SER A 80 -3.35 13.00 8.64
N GLN A 81 -2.54 13.98 9.05
CA GLN A 81 -1.22 13.73 9.64
C GLN A 81 -1.32 12.87 10.90
N ARG A 82 -2.28 13.17 11.78
CA ARG A 82 -2.51 12.37 13.00
C ARG A 82 -2.97 10.95 12.69
N MET A 83 -3.78 10.78 11.64
CA MET A 83 -4.22 9.46 11.17
C MET A 83 -3.03 8.65 10.65
N ILE A 84 -2.19 9.25 9.79
CA ILE A 84 -0.98 8.63 9.26
C ILE A 84 -0.07 8.19 10.41
N GLU A 85 0.22 9.08 11.37
CA GLU A 85 1.07 8.77 12.52
C GLU A 85 0.50 7.65 13.38
N THR A 86 -0.82 7.64 13.62
CA THR A 86 -1.48 6.62 14.42
C THR A 86 -1.36 5.25 13.77
N ILE A 87 -1.62 5.17 12.46
CA ILE A 87 -1.52 3.92 11.70
C ILE A 87 -0.06 3.45 11.62
N SER A 88 0.88 4.36 11.33
CA SER A 88 2.32 4.03 11.30
C SER A 88 2.79 3.46 12.64
N ARG A 89 2.37 4.05 13.76
CA ARG A 89 2.70 3.53 15.10
C ARG A 89 2.09 2.15 15.34
N ALA A 90 0.85 1.93 14.94
CA ALA A 90 0.20 0.62 15.06
C ALA A 90 0.99 -0.45 14.30
N ILE A 91 1.37 -0.18 13.04
CA ILE A 91 2.20 -1.07 12.21
C ILE A 91 3.55 -1.35 12.89
N LEU A 92 4.23 -0.32 13.39
CA LEU A 92 5.53 -0.48 14.04
C LEU A 92 5.44 -1.21 15.38
N SER A 93 4.32 -1.12 16.10
CA SER A 93 4.12 -1.80 17.38
C SER A 93 3.77 -3.29 17.23
N ASP A 94 3.16 -3.68 16.12
CA ASP A 94 2.78 -5.06 15.84
C ASP A 94 3.91 -5.81 15.10
N ALA A 95 4.33 -6.97 15.60
CA ALA A 95 5.45 -7.71 15.04
C ALA A 95 5.18 -8.26 13.63
N GLN A 96 3.94 -8.67 13.35
CA GLN A 96 3.55 -9.22 12.06
C GLN A 96 3.43 -8.11 11.01
N LEU A 97 2.76 -7.01 11.35
CA LEU A 97 2.65 -5.86 10.45
C LEU A 97 4.02 -5.22 10.18
N ARG A 98 4.87 -5.10 11.21
CA ARG A 98 6.24 -4.61 11.03
C ARG A 98 7.05 -5.50 10.10
N LYS A 99 6.92 -6.82 10.20
CA LYS A 99 7.58 -7.76 9.28
C LYS A 99 7.09 -7.56 7.84
N GLN A 100 5.78 -7.45 7.63
CA GLN A 100 5.20 -7.17 6.31
C GLN A 100 5.71 -5.84 5.73
N ALA A 101 5.78 -4.79 6.55
CA ALA A 101 6.33 -3.52 6.12
C ALA A 101 7.80 -3.62 5.69
N ILE A 102 8.64 -4.34 6.45
CA ILE A 102 10.04 -4.59 6.07
C ILE A 102 10.13 -5.29 4.71
N MET A 103 9.28 -6.29 4.46
CA MET A 103 9.24 -6.99 3.16
C MET A 103 8.84 -6.08 2.01
N ILE A 104 7.91 -5.14 2.25
CA ILE A 104 7.56 -4.11 1.26
C ILE A 104 8.77 -3.22 0.97
N VAL A 105 9.46 -2.73 2.01
CA VAL A 105 10.63 -1.86 1.85
C VAL A 105 11.74 -2.57 1.07
N ASP A 106 12.09 -3.80 1.47
CA ASP A 106 13.11 -4.60 0.78
C ASP A 106 12.84 -4.74 -0.73
N ARG A 107 11.55 -4.79 -1.13
CA ARG A 107 11.16 -5.00 -2.52
C ARG A 107 11.05 -3.72 -3.36
N PHE A 108 10.66 -2.62 -2.74
CA PHE A 108 10.32 -1.37 -3.44
C PHE A 108 11.34 -0.26 -3.24
N ALA A 109 12.19 -0.34 -2.21
CA ALA A 109 13.23 0.64 -1.98
C ALA A 109 14.27 0.61 -3.12
N HIS A 110 14.45 1.74 -3.78
CA HIS A 110 15.49 1.94 -4.79
C HIS A 110 16.61 2.82 -4.25
N GLU A 111 17.73 2.87 -5.00
CA GLU A 111 18.87 3.74 -4.71
C GLU A 111 18.53 5.21 -4.95
#